data_AF-A0A2A2JUE7-F1
#
_entry.id   AF-A0A2A2JUE7-F1
#
_cell.length_a   1.000
_cell.length_b   1.000
_cell.length_c   1.000
_cell.angle_alpha   90.00
_cell.angle_beta   90.00
_cell.angle_gamma   90.00
#
_symmetry.space_group_name_H-M   'P 1'
#
loop_
_entity.id
_entity.type
_entity.pdbx_description
1 polymer ?
#
loop_
_entity_poly.entity_id
_entity_poly.type
_entity_poly.pdbx_seq_one_letter_code
_entity_poly.pdbx_strand_id
1 'polypeptide(L)'
;MCCPSGGLWTDWTATGTCGDTCGSCAQQTYTRQCITEDQGCPCTGNTERVQMCGINVCLYPRSSCCGNYTKMLDRVKRVYYCGPQPNYTEPASDTSCCPPNGFFGLWSEWSSCTDTCGLCGTQSRNRTCASASYGCQCT
;
A
#
# COMPACT_ATOMS: atom_id res chain seq x y z
N MET A 1 -25.96 5.54 11.27
CA MET A 1 -24.87 5.12 10.36
C MET A 1 -23.60 5.79 10.85
N CYS A 2 -22.51 5.05 11.03
CA CYS A 2 -21.24 5.67 11.43
C CYS A 2 -20.15 5.38 10.40
N CYS A 3 -19.44 6.44 10.02
CA CYS A 3 -18.34 6.38 9.05
C CYS A 3 -17.07 6.87 9.75
N PRO A 4 -15.94 6.13 9.63
CA PRO A 4 -14.65 6.66 10.06
C PRO A 4 -14.32 7.91 9.23
N SER A 5 -13.78 8.93 9.89
CA SER A 5 -13.42 10.18 9.20
C SER A 5 -12.33 9.91 8.17
N GLY A 6 -12.61 10.22 6.90
CA GLY A 6 -11.68 9.97 5.79
C GLY A 6 -11.73 8.57 5.17
N GLY A 7 -12.69 7.74 5.59
CA GLY A 7 -12.90 6.37 5.08
C GLY A 7 -11.77 5.40 5.43
N LEU A 8 -11.95 4.11 5.12
CA LEU A 8 -10.86 3.13 5.28
C LEU A 8 -10.20 2.84 3.94
N TRP A 9 -8.89 3.04 3.91
CA TRP A 9 -8.05 2.72 2.76
C TRP A 9 -7.44 1.33 2.89
N THR A 10 -7.24 0.66 1.76
CA THR A 10 -6.30 -0.47 1.69
C THR A 10 -4.87 0.01 1.90
N ASP A 11 -3.97 -0.92 2.23
CA ASP A 11 -2.54 -0.63 2.18
C ASP A 11 -2.11 -0.20 0.76
N TRP A 12 -1.13 0.69 0.70
CA TRP A 12 -0.52 1.13 -0.55
C TRP A 12 0.20 -0.03 -1.22
N THR A 13 -0.22 -0.36 -2.43
CA THR A 13 0.37 -1.44 -3.22
C THR A 13 1.23 -0.85 -4.34
N ALA A 14 2.46 -1.34 -4.46
CA ALA A 14 3.35 -0.96 -5.55
C ALA A 14 2.87 -1.53 -6.88
N THR A 15 2.76 -0.68 -7.90
CA THR A 15 2.48 -1.10 -9.27
C THR A 15 3.80 -1.48 -9.95
N GLY A 16 4.11 -2.78 -9.98
CA GLY A 16 5.32 -3.32 -10.62
C GLY A 16 6.58 -3.19 -9.75
N THR A 17 7.74 -3.42 -10.37
CA THR A 17 9.05 -3.34 -9.72
C THR A 17 9.74 -2.02 -10.02
N CYS A 18 10.56 -1.55 -9.09
CA CYS A 18 11.34 -0.36 -9.30
C CYS A 18 12.32 -0.52 -10.46
N GLY A 19 12.39 0.50 -11.33
CA GLY A 19 13.32 0.51 -12.46
C GLY A 19 14.80 0.59 -12.08
N ASP A 20 15.12 0.99 -10.84
CA ASP A 20 16.48 1.08 -10.32
C ASP A 20 16.58 0.54 -8.89
N THR A 21 17.66 -0.15 -8.57
CA THR A 21 17.87 -0.68 -7.21
C THR A 21 18.60 0.29 -6.27
N CYS A 22 19.14 1.39 -6.82
CA CYS A 22 19.90 2.39 -6.09
C CYS A 22 19.76 3.79 -6.70
N GLY A 23 20.15 4.80 -5.93
CA GLY A 23 20.34 6.18 -6.35
C GLY A 23 19.07 7.03 -6.38
N SER A 24 17.89 6.48 -6.04
CA SER A 24 16.61 7.18 -6.24
C SER A 24 16.44 7.69 -7.67
N CYS A 25 16.84 6.88 -8.65
CA CYS A 25 16.86 7.25 -10.06
C CYS A 25 15.55 6.89 -10.81
N ALA A 26 14.75 5.98 -10.26
CA ALA A 26 13.49 5.54 -10.86
C ALA A 26 12.31 5.91 -9.96
N GLN A 27 11.16 6.14 -10.60
CA GLN A 27 9.88 6.33 -9.94
C GLN A 27 9.08 5.03 -9.96
N GLN A 28 8.31 4.81 -8.89
CA GLN A 28 7.34 3.74 -8.78
C GLN A 28 5.99 4.32 -8.36
N THR A 29 4.95 3.87 -9.05
CA THR A 29 3.57 4.22 -8.74
C THR A 29 3.06 3.27 -7.66
N TYR A 30 2.32 3.84 -6.71
CA TYR A 30 1.62 3.12 -5.68
C TYR A 30 0.13 3.43 -5.79
N THR A 31 -0.70 2.40 -5.68
CA THR A 31 -2.16 2.49 -5.74
C THR A 31 -2.78 1.98 -4.47
N ARG A 32 -3.90 2.59 -4.05
CA ARG A 32 -4.75 2.12 -2.96
C ARG A 32 -6.23 2.26 -3.34
N GLN A 33 -7.08 1.53 -2.66
CA GLN A 33 -8.53 1.53 -2.91
C GLN A 33 -9.30 1.87 -1.63
N CYS A 34 -10.46 2.51 -1.80
CA CYS A 34 -11.34 2.83 -0.69
C CYS A 34 -12.23 1.62 -0.40
N ILE A 35 -12.15 1.10 0.83
CA ILE A 35 -12.91 -0.06 1.26
C ILE A 35 -14.36 0.32 1.56
N THR A 36 -14.56 1.52 2.10
CA THR A 36 -15.86 1.95 2.63
C THR A 36 -16.72 2.73 1.63
N GLU A 37 -16.28 2.80 0.37
CA GLU A 37 -16.95 3.57 -0.68
C GLU A 37 -18.36 3.04 -0.98
N ASP A 38 -18.50 1.72 -1.12
CA ASP A 38 -19.78 1.04 -1.36
C ASP A 38 -20.76 1.13 -0.16
N GLN A 39 -20.23 1.43 1.03
CA GLN A 39 -21.02 1.58 2.25
C GLN A 39 -21.40 3.04 2.54
N GLY A 40 -21.18 3.94 1.58
CA GLY A 40 -21.53 5.36 1.67
C GLY A 40 -20.57 6.20 2.51
N CYS A 41 -19.39 5.69 2.83
CA CYS A 41 -18.35 6.43 3.55
C CYS A 41 -17.19 6.77 2.58
N PRO A 42 -17.17 7.96 1.98
CA PRO A 42 -16.16 8.34 1.00
C PRO A 42 -14.79 8.51 1.66
N CYS A 43 -13.76 7.98 1.01
CA CYS A 43 -12.40 8.18 1.47
C CYS A 43 -11.85 9.55 1.04
N THR A 44 -11.02 10.18 1.89
CA THR A 44 -10.39 11.47 1.56
C THR A 44 -8.92 11.28 1.16
N GLY A 45 -8.55 11.82 0.00
CA GLY A 45 -7.18 11.78 -0.53
C GLY A 45 -7.07 11.04 -1.86
N ASN A 46 -5.85 10.92 -2.37
CA ASN A 46 -5.60 10.35 -3.69
C ASN A 46 -5.61 8.81 -3.66
N THR A 47 -6.03 8.19 -4.76
CA THR A 47 -5.95 6.74 -4.99
C THR A 47 -4.59 6.30 -5.50
N GLU A 48 -3.81 7.24 -6.04
CA GLU A 48 -2.50 7.00 -6.64
C GLU A 48 -1.45 7.97 -6.08
N ARG A 49 -0.23 7.49 -5.92
CA ARG A 49 0.94 8.32 -5.61
C ARG A 49 2.18 7.80 -6.32
N VAL A 50 3.08 8.71 -6.68
CA VAL A 50 4.35 8.38 -7.32
C VAL A 50 5.49 8.70 -6.35
N GLN A 51 6.35 7.73 -6.09
CA GLN A 51 7.50 7.89 -5.20
C GLN A 51 8.77 7.43 -5.90
N MET A 52 9.92 8.05 -5.56
CA MET A 52 11.20 7.48 -5.99
C MET A 52 11.44 6.18 -5.25
N CYS A 53 11.99 5.21 -5.97
CA CYS A 53 12.30 3.90 -5.46
C CYS A 53 13.81 3.63 -5.57
N GLY A 54 14.31 2.52 -5.01
CA GLY A 54 15.75 2.25 -4.98
C GLY A 54 16.53 3.31 -4.19
N ILE A 55 16.07 3.63 -2.98
CA ILE A 55 16.60 4.75 -2.18
C ILE A 55 18.02 4.56 -1.66
N ASN A 56 18.58 3.36 -1.74
CA ASN A 56 19.95 3.12 -1.30
C ASN A 56 20.93 3.88 -2.18
N VAL A 57 22.07 4.31 -1.63
CA VAL A 57 23.10 4.96 -2.45
C VAL A 57 23.66 3.99 -3.49
N CYS A 58 23.86 4.46 -4.72
CA CYS A 58 24.64 3.71 -5.69
C CYS A 58 26.14 3.76 -5.34
N LEU A 59 26.83 2.67 -5.66
CA LEU A 59 28.29 2.61 -5.62
C LEU A 59 28.87 3.03 -6.99
N TYR A 60 30.16 3.35 -6.98
CA TYR A 60 30.93 3.59 -8.19
C TYR A 60 30.72 2.44 -9.20
N PRO A 61 30.52 2.70 -10.51
CA PRO A 61 30.77 3.95 -11.23
C PRO A 61 29.59 4.94 -11.32
N ARG A 62 28.43 4.60 -10.75
CA ARG A 62 27.26 5.49 -10.78
C ARG A 62 27.38 6.57 -9.71
N SER A 63 26.82 7.75 -9.98
CA SER A 63 26.63 8.77 -8.95
C SER A 63 25.79 8.20 -7.81
N SER A 64 26.17 8.52 -6.56
CA SER A 64 25.51 7.93 -5.39
C SER A 64 24.01 8.18 -5.33
N CYS A 65 23.55 9.34 -5.81
CA CYS A 65 22.15 9.70 -5.89
C CYS A 65 21.88 10.47 -7.19
N CYS A 66 20.67 10.31 -7.73
CA CYS A 66 20.24 10.96 -8.97
C CYS A 66 19.59 12.32 -8.71
N GLY A 67 19.78 13.26 -9.64
CA GLY A 67 19.11 14.56 -9.62
C GLY A 67 19.36 15.34 -8.33
N ASN A 68 18.28 15.72 -7.64
CA ASN A 68 18.32 16.56 -6.45
C ASN A 68 18.44 15.76 -5.14
N TYR A 69 18.61 14.45 -5.22
CA TYR A 69 18.81 13.62 -4.04
C TYR A 69 20.27 13.68 -3.59
N THR A 70 20.46 13.75 -2.29
CA THR A 70 21.76 13.80 -1.62
C THR A 70 21.91 12.59 -0.69
N LYS A 71 23.16 12.19 -0.45
CA LYS A 71 23.48 11.10 0.48
C LYS A 71 23.18 11.52 1.91
N MET A 72 22.18 10.90 2.52
CA MET A 72 21.78 11.07 3.91
C MET A 72 22.12 9.81 4.71
N LEU A 73 22.37 9.96 6.01
CA LEU A 73 22.66 8.85 6.93
C LEU A 73 21.43 8.57 7.79
N ASP A 74 20.90 7.35 7.68
CA ASP A 74 19.97 6.82 8.67
C ASP A 74 20.77 6.33 9.87
N ARG A 75 20.74 7.08 10.98
CA ARG A 75 21.49 6.75 12.20
C ARG A 75 20.97 5.49 12.89
N VAL A 76 19.68 5.16 12.73
CA VAL A 76 19.04 4.00 13.36
C VAL A 76 19.46 2.74 12.61
N LYS A 77 19.37 2.76 11.29
CA LYS A 77 19.72 1.61 10.44
C LYS A 77 21.20 1.54 10.07
N ARG A 78 21.98 2.60 10.36
CA ARG A 78 23.40 2.75 9.98
C ARG A 78 23.65 2.57 8.48
N VAL A 79 22.70 3.02 7.65
CA VAL A 79 22.77 2.94 6.19
C VAL A 79 22.71 4.33 5.55
N TYR A 80 23.34 4.45 4.39
CA TYR A 80 23.25 5.65 3.57
C TYR A 80 22.14 5.50 2.54
N TYR A 81 21.32 6.53 2.40
CA TYR A 81 20.22 6.58 1.45
C TYR A 81 20.17 7.94 0.73
N CYS A 82 19.44 8.01 -0.37
CA CYS A 82 19.24 9.20 -1.16
C CYS A 82 18.00 9.94 -0.67
N GLY A 83 18.15 11.22 -0.31
CA GLY A 83 17.07 12.05 0.22
C GLY A 83 17.23 13.55 -0.08
N PRO A 84 16.26 14.39 0.29
CA PRO A 84 15.13 14.11 1.17
C PRO A 84 14.06 13.23 0.49
N GLN A 85 13.62 12.17 1.18
CA GLN A 85 12.44 11.43 0.76
C GLN A 85 11.19 12.24 1.15
N PRO A 86 10.19 12.35 0.26
CA PRO A 86 8.95 13.03 0.60
C PRO A 86 8.31 12.35 1.82
N ASN A 87 7.96 13.17 2.82
CA ASN A 87 7.29 12.69 4.00
C ASN A 87 5.79 12.57 3.68
N TYR A 88 5.36 11.35 3.38
CA TYR A 88 3.96 11.03 3.21
C TYR A 88 3.36 10.77 4.58
N THR A 89 2.94 11.83 5.28
CA THR A 89 2.08 11.69 6.46
C THR A 89 0.68 11.34 6.00
N GLU A 90 0.28 10.09 6.21
CA GLU A 90 -1.08 9.66 5.97
C GLU A 90 -2.00 10.28 7.04
N PRO A 91 -3.19 10.79 6.68
CA PRO A 91 -4.15 11.24 7.68
C PRO A 91 -4.41 10.09 8.66
N ALA A 92 -4.31 10.36 9.95
CA ALA A 92 -4.72 9.39 10.96
C ALA A 92 -6.19 9.05 10.72
N SER A 93 -6.46 7.79 10.41
CA SER A 93 -7.82 7.26 10.35
C SER A 93 -8.43 7.35 11.74
N ASP A 94 -9.48 8.15 11.91
CA ASP A 94 -10.22 8.21 13.16
C ASP A 94 -11.13 6.98 13.25
N THR A 95 -10.77 6.04 14.15
CA THR A 95 -11.47 4.77 14.37
C THR A 95 -12.50 4.85 15.50
N SER A 96 -12.91 6.07 15.86
CA SER A 96 -13.99 6.33 16.84
C SER A 96 -15.31 5.62 16.53
N CYS A 97 -15.47 5.05 15.33
CA CYS A 97 -16.60 4.22 14.96
C CYS A 97 -16.20 2.91 14.27
N CYS A 98 -16.66 1.82 14.86
CA CYS A 98 -16.50 0.48 14.34
C CYS A 98 -17.86 -0.19 14.09
N PRO A 99 -18.20 -0.60 12.86
CA PRO A 99 -19.40 -1.41 12.64
C PRO A 99 -19.22 -2.82 13.24
N PRO A 100 -20.31 -3.46 13.72
CA PRO A 100 -20.24 -4.75 14.43
C PRO A 100 -19.67 -5.91 13.59
N ASN A 101 -19.75 -5.83 12.25
CA ASN A 101 -19.23 -6.86 11.35
C ASN A 101 -17.87 -6.49 10.72
N GLY A 102 -17.25 -5.39 11.16
CA GLY A 102 -16.01 -4.87 10.58
C GLY A 102 -16.16 -4.45 9.11
N PHE A 103 -15.03 -4.14 8.47
CA PHE A 103 -14.94 -3.95 7.02
C PHE A 103 -13.97 -4.95 6.43
N PHE A 104 -14.49 -5.80 5.55
CA PHE A 104 -13.65 -6.69 4.77
C PHE A 104 -12.95 -5.91 3.67
N GLY A 105 -11.68 -6.23 3.45
CA GLY A 105 -10.93 -5.76 2.31
C GLY A 105 -11.43 -6.38 1.00
N LEU A 106 -10.71 -6.08 -0.07
CA LEU A 106 -11.00 -6.62 -1.37
C LEU A 106 -10.84 -8.15 -1.39
N TRP A 107 -11.64 -8.78 -2.24
CA TRP A 107 -11.47 -10.19 -2.54
C TRP A 107 -10.13 -10.41 -3.24
N SER A 108 -9.41 -11.46 -2.84
CA SER A 108 -8.28 -11.98 -3.59
C SER A 108 -8.73 -12.48 -4.96
N GLU A 109 -7.77 -12.66 -5.86
CA GLU A 109 -7.97 -13.45 -7.07
C GLU A 109 -8.56 -14.82 -6.73
N TRP A 110 -9.38 -15.34 -7.65
CA TRP A 110 -9.93 -16.69 -7.53
C TRP A 110 -8.81 -17.72 -7.61
N SER A 111 -8.87 -18.75 -6.77
CA SER A 111 -7.98 -19.90 -6.90
C SER A 111 -8.21 -20.60 -8.24
N SER A 112 -7.18 -21.29 -8.73
CA SER A 112 -7.37 -22.24 -9.82
C SER A 112 -8.47 -23.25 -9.47
N CYS A 113 -9.26 -23.62 -10.47
CA CYS A 113 -10.28 -24.66 -10.33
C CYS A 113 -9.61 -25.95 -9.85
N THR A 114 -10.20 -26.62 -8.85
CA THR A 114 -9.68 -27.89 -8.31
C THR A 114 -9.67 -29.02 -9.33
N ASP A 115 -10.58 -28.99 -10.31
CA ASP A 115 -10.63 -29.95 -11.41
C ASP A 115 -10.22 -29.32 -12.74
N THR A 116 -9.47 -30.08 -13.52
CA THR A 116 -8.99 -29.70 -14.87
C THR A 116 -9.87 -30.26 -16.00
N CYS A 117 -10.76 -31.21 -15.71
CA CYS A 117 -11.76 -31.74 -16.64
C CYS A 117 -13.02 -32.19 -15.90
N GLY A 118 -14.20 -31.76 -16.38
CA GLY A 118 -15.51 -31.98 -15.75
C GLY A 118 -16.11 -30.71 -15.13
N LEU A 119 -17.44 -30.55 -15.19
CA LEU A 119 -18.20 -29.37 -14.73
C LEU A 119 -18.28 -29.24 -13.19
N CYS A 120 -17.43 -29.91 -12.41
CA CYS A 120 -17.59 -30.09 -10.96
C CYS A 120 -16.46 -29.55 -10.08
N GLY A 121 -15.58 -28.68 -10.60
CA GLY A 121 -14.53 -28.07 -9.79
C GLY A 121 -15.03 -26.89 -8.94
N THR A 122 -14.42 -26.72 -7.78
CA THR A 122 -14.67 -25.60 -6.86
C THR A 122 -13.54 -24.57 -6.94
N GLN A 123 -13.90 -23.29 -6.77
CA GLN A 123 -12.94 -22.18 -6.71
C GLN A 123 -13.16 -21.46 -5.40
N SER A 124 -12.07 -21.12 -4.73
CA SER A 124 -12.08 -20.40 -3.47
C SER A 124 -11.39 -19.07 -3.67
N ARG A 125 -11.91 -18.01 -3.05
CA ARG A 125 -11.23 -16.72 -2.91
C ARG A 125 -11.32 -16.29 -1.46
N ASN A 126 -10.30 -15.61 -0.98
CA ASN A 126 -10.24 -15.12 0.38
C ASN A 126 -10.39 -13.60 0.40
N ARG A 127 -10.81 -13.04 1.52
CA ARG A 127 -10.75 -11.60 1.79
C ARG A 127 -10.21 -11.41 3.19
N THR A 128 -9.35 -10.44 3.40
CA THR A 128 -8.80 -10.12 4.72
C THR A 128 -9.67 -9.09 5.43
N CYS A 129 -9.65 -9.09 6.76
CA CYS A 129 -10.32 -8.05 7.52
C CYS A 129 -9.49 -6.77 7.44
N ALA A 130 -9.85 -5.87 6.53
CA ALA A 130 -9.09 -4.63 6.35
C ALA A 130 -9.32 -3.64 7.48
N SER A 131 -10.43 -3.78 8.22
CA SER A 131 -10.68 -3.02 9.44
C SER A 131 -9.86 -3.49 10.64
N ALA A 132 -9.22 -4.67 10.59
CA ALA A 132 -8.43 -5.18 11.71
C ALA A 132 -7.24 -4.28 12.05
N SER A 133 -6.59 -3.71 11.02
CA SER A 133 -5.51 -2.71 11.12
C SER A 133 -5.95 -1.46 11.89
N TYR A 134 -7.25 -1.20 11.89
CA TYR A 134 -7.92 -0.05 12.49
C TYR A 134 -8.61 -0.40 13.83
N GLY A 135 -8.32 -1.59 14.39
CA GLY A 135 -8.90 -2.05 15.67
C GLY A 135 -10.30 -2.63 15.57
N CYS A 136 -10.82 -2.79 14.36
CA CYS A 136 -12.16 -3.29 14.09
C CYS A 136 -12.14 -4.75 13.65
N GLN A 137 -12.66 -5.65 14.48
CA GLN A 137 -12.75 -7.08 14.15
C GLN A 137 -13.89 -7.34 13.16
N CYS A 138 -13.62 -8.15 12.15
CA CYS A 138 -14.66 -8.66 11.26
C CYS A 138 -15.20 -9.96 11.88
N THR A 139 -16.51 -10.06 12.04
CA THR A 139 -17.20 -11.25 12.54
C THR A 139 -17.96 -11.96 11.44
#